data_AF-A0A1G0VC53-F1
#
_entry.id   AF-A0A1G0VC53-F1
#
_cell.length_a   1.000
_cell.length_b   1.000
_cell.length_c   1.000
_cell.angle_alpha   90.00
_cell.angle_beta   90.00
_cell.angle_gamma   90.00
#
_symmetry.space_group_name_H-M   'P 1'
#
loop_
_entity.id
_entity.type
_entity.pdbx_description
1 polymer ?
#
loop_
_entity_poly.entity_id
_entity_poly.type
_entity_poly.pdbx_seq_one_letter_code
_entity_poly.pdbx_strand_id
1 'polypeptide(L)'
;MAEQKTYSINGREFKLKESLTLQEQEIIQKPLRNFRTFGLLVAGNFTANEASVFFSTILSPADGNETPKEFFLSLDEKLGVKILSDFFLSRIENYSELLNLWEKLEESSQKLKKNFLS
;
A
#
# COMPACT_ATOMS: atom_id res chain seq x y z
N MET A 1 -13.57 16.99 9.93
CA MET A 1 -13.04 16.27 8.76
C MET A 1 -11.65 15.80 9.15
N ALA A 2 -11.36 14.51 9.06
CA ALA A 2 -10.02 14.01 9.39
C ALA A 2 -9.02 14.55 8.36
N GLU A 3 -7.90 15.11 8.82
CA GLU A 3 -6.86 15.64 7.95
C GLU A 3 -6.21 14.49 7.17
N GLN A 4 -6.24 14.56 5.83
CA GLN A 4 -5.61 13.55 4.99
C GLN A 4 -4.09 13.63 5.06
N LYS A 5 -3.47 12.50 5.37
CA LYS A 5 -2.01 12.34 5.39
C LYS A 5 -1.42 12.60 4.01
N THR A 6 -0.36 13.40 3.98
CA THR A 6 0.38 13.77 2.76
C THR A 6 1.76 13.10 2.76
N TYR A 7 2.21 12.63 1.60
CA TYR A 7 3.50 11.98 1.39
C TYR A 7 4.32 12.80 0.39
N SER A 8 5.59 13.07 0.71
CA SER A 8 6.52 13.70 -0.22
C SER A 8 7.35 12.62 -0.93
N ILE A 9 7.23 12.55 -2.26
CA ILE A 9 7.94 11.61 -3.12
C ILE A 9 8.69 12.46 -4.15
N ASN A 10 10.02 12.43 -4.13
CA ASN A 10 10.88 13.21 -5.04
C ASN A 10 10.49 14.70 -5.15
N GLY A 11 10.13 15.32 -4.02
CA GLY A 11 9.76 16.74 -3.98
C GLY A 11 8.34 17.06 -4.45
N ARG A 12 7.51 16.06 -4.74
CA ARG A 12 6.08 16.22 -5.03
C ARG A 12 5.22 15.63 -3.92
N GLU A 13 4.10 16.27 -3.65
CA GLU A 13 3.17 15.88 -2.60
C GLU A 13 2.04 15.00 -3.14
N PHE A 14 1.73 13.92 -2.43
CA PHE A 14 0.70 12.96 -2.77
C PHE A 14 -0.18 12.65 -1.56
N LYS A 15 -1.43 12.28 -1.82
CA LYS A 15 -2.41 11.82 -0.83
C LYS A 15 -3.00 10.49 -1.27
N LEU A 16 -3.50 9.71 -0.31
CA LEU A 16 -4.27 8.51 -0.65
C LEU A 16 -5.61 8.92 -1.27
N LYS A 17 -6.02 8.19 -2.32
CA LYS A 17 -7.35 8.37 -2.91
C LYS A 17 -8.44 7.97 -1.91
N GLU A 18 -9.44 8.84 -1.72
CA GLU A 18 -10.62 8.58 -0.88
C GLU A 18 -11.53 7.51 -1.46
N SER A 19 -11.61 7.43 -2.78
CA SER A 19 -12.38 6.44 -3.51
C SER A 19 -11.58 5.94 -4.70
N LEU A 20 -11.80 4.67 -5.06
CA LEU A 20 -11.25 4.05 -6.24
C LEU A 20 -12.41 3.74 -7.18
N THR A 21 -12.24 4.06 -8.46
CA THR A 21 -13.13 3.61 -9.53
C THR A 21 -13.14 2.09 -9.63
N LEU A 22 -14.15 1.51 -10.28
CA LEU A 22 -14.23 0.06 -10.51
C LEU A 22 -12.98 -0.47 -11.23
N GLN A 23 -12.48 0.27 -12.21
CA GLN A 23 -11.26 -0.09 -12.94
C GLN A 23 -10.02 -0.09 -12.02
N GLU A 24 -9.87 0.91 -11.17
CA GLU A 24 -8.77 0.98 -10.20
C GLU A 24 -8.85 -0.15 -9.17
N GLN A 25 -10.07 -0.50 -8.74
CA GLN A 25 -10.31 -1.64 -7.85
C GLN A 25 -9.87 -2.96 -8.50
N GLU A 26 -10.18 -3.20 -9.77
CA GLU A 26 -9.73 -4.39 -10.50
C GLU A 26 -8.20 -4.46 -10.60
N ILE A 27 -7.56 -3.31 -10.87
CA ILE A 27 -6.10 -3.18 -10.95
C ILE A 27 -5.45 -3.57 -9.63
N ILE A 28 -5.98 -3.12 -8.49
CA ILE A 28 -5.43 -3.47 -7.17
C ILE A 28 -5.86 -4.87 -6.69
N GLN A 29 -7.01 -5.38 -7.12
CA GLN A 29 -7.50 -6.70 -6.70
C GLN A 29 -6.56 -7.83 -7.09
N LYS A 30 -5.94 -7.77 -8.28
CA LYS A 30 -5.01 -8.81 -8.75
C LYS A 30 -3.78 -8.93 -7.82
N PRO A 31 -3.07 -7.82 -7.48
CA PRO A 31 -2.08 -7.80 -6.42
C PRO A 31 -2.60 -8.31 -5.06
N LEU A 32 -3.80 -7.89 -4.64
CA LEU A 32 -4.41 -8.28 -3.36
C LEU A 32 -4.77 -9.76 -3.26
N ARG A 33 -5.18 -10.40 -4.35
CA ARG A 33 -5.42 -11.85 -4.38
C ARG A 33 -4.12 -12.65 -4.20
N ASN A 34 -3.01 -12.15 -4.75
CA ASN A 34 -1.69 -12.74 -4.50
C ASN A 34 -1.29 -12.59 -3.03
N PHE A 35 -1.62 -11.46 -2.37
CA PHE A 35 -1.48 -11.29 -0.92
C PHE A 35 -2.32 -12.29 -0.10
N ARG A 36 -3.57 -12.59 -0.51
CA ARG A 36 -4.48 -13.50 0.22
C ARG A 36 -3.97 -14.94 0.31
N THR A 37 -3.15 -15.36 -0.66
CA THR A 37 -2.75 -16.77 -0.81
C THR A 37 -1.47 -17.11 -0.03
N PHE A 38 -0.65 -16.11 0.30
CA PHE A 38 0.59 -16.29 1.06
C PHE A 38 0.49 -15.47 2.34
N GLY A 39 0.11 -16.12 3.45
CA GLY A 39 -0.09 -15.49 4.77
C GLY A 39 1.16 -14.94 5.45
N LEU A 40 2.20 -14.56 4.71
CA LEU A 40 3.41 -13.92 5.21
C LEU A 40 4.01 -13.02 4.13
N LEU A 41 4.48 -11.86 4.57
CA LEU A 41 5.34 -10.90 3.89
C LEU A 41 4.62 -9.89 2.98
N VAL A 42 4.62 -8.65 3.46
CA VAL A 42 4.51 -7.38 2.71
C VAL A 42 5.68 -7.19 1.71
N ALA A 43 6.31 -8.29 1.27
CA ALA A 43 7.37 -8.35 0.28
C ALA A 43 7.06 -9.41 -0.80
N GLY A 44 5.77 -9.66 -1.08
CA GLY A 44 5.36 -10.58 -2.12
C GLY A 44 5.65 -10.03 -3.51
N ASN A 45 6.85 -10.30 -4.04
CA ASN A 45 7.25 -10.29 -5.46
C ASN A 45 6.58 -9.26 -6.37
N PHE A 46 6.42 -8.01 -5.93
CA PHE A 46 6.12 -6.95 -6.88
C PHE A 46 7.35 -6.77 -7.76
N THR A 47 7.19 -6.93 -9.06
CA THR A 47 8.11 -6.27 -9.97
C THR A 47 8.04 -4.77 -9.73
N ALA A 48 9.13 -4.04 -9.98
CA ALA A 48 9.15 -2.59 -9.83
C ALA A 48 7.98 -1.93 -10.59
N ASN A 49 7.64 -2.47 -11.76
CA ASN A 49 6.49 -2.03 -12.57
C ASN A 49 5.14 -2.25 -11.87
N GLU A 50 4.92 -3.40 -11.23
CA GLU A 50 3.67 -3.65 -10.50
C GLU A 50 3.54 -2.76 -9.27
N ALA A 51 4.64 -2.52 -8.55
CA ALA A 51 4.65 -1.56 -7.43
C ALA A 51 4.33 -0.15 -7.94
N SER A 52 4.97 0.27 -9.03
CA SER A 52 4.74 1.56 -9.67
C SER A 52 3.29 1.75 -10.13
N VAL A 53 2.69 0.74 -10.77
CA VAL A 53 1.27 0.74 -11.14
C VAL A 53 0.39 0.85 -9.90
N PHE A 54 0.68 0.07 -8.85
CA PHE A 54 -0.08 0.11 -7.61
C PHE A 54 -0.07 1.50 -6.97
N PHE A 55 1.11 2.10 -6.76
CA PHE A 55 1.23 3.43 -6.17
C PHE A 55 0.58 4.52 -7.02
N SER A 56 0.72 4.46 -8.35
CA SER A 56 0.02 5.38 -9.26
C SER A 56 -1.50 5.26 -9.20
N THR A 57 -2.00 4.09 -8.76
CA THR A 57 -3.43 3.82 -8.65
C THR A 57 -3.98 4.32 -7.32
N ILE A 58 -3.26 4.13 -6.21
CA ILE A 58 -3.75 4.48 -4.86
C ILE A 58 -3.43 5.91 -4.42
N LEU A 59 -2.48 6.57 -5.07
CA LEU A 59 -2.08 7.95 -4.76
C LEU A 59 -2.67 8.94 -5.78
N SER A 60 -3.08 10.08 -5.27
CA SER A 60 -3.38 11.27 -6.06
C SER A 60 -2.38 12.36 -5.74
N PRO A 61 -1.86 13.07 -6.74
CA PRO A 61 -0.99 14.22 -6.53
C PRO A 61 -1.80 15.37 -5.91
N ALA A 62 -1.22 16.06 -4.93
CA ALA A 62 -1.91 17.11 -4.19
C ALA A 62 -2.18 18.37 -5.05
N ASP A 63 -1.39 18.56 -6.11
CA ASP A 63 -1.53 19.65 -7.09
C ASP A 63 -2.52 19.33 -8.22
N GLY A 64 -3.07 18.11 -8.27
CA GLY A 64 -4.00 17.64 -9.28
C GLY A 64 -3.38 17.34 -10.65
N ASN A 65 -2.05 17.48 -10.82
CA ASN A 65 -1.39 17.25 -12.10
C ASN A 65 -1.10 15.76 -12.31
N GLU A 66 -1.49 15.22 -13.48
CA GLU A 66 -1.20 13.82 -13.81
C GLU A 66 0.28 13.48 -13.64
N THR A 67 0.54 12.34 -13.01
CA THR A 67 1.89 11.84 -12.75
C THR A 67 2.08 10.49 -13.46
N PRO A 68 3.12 10.35 -14.29
CA PRO A 68 3.40 9.10 -14.99
C PRO A 68 3.73 7.98 -14.00
N LYS A 69 3.39 6.73 -14.33
CA LYS A 69 3.56 5.60 -13.41
C LYS A 69 5.02 5.39 -13.03
N GLU A 70 5.91 5.58 -14.00
CA GLU A 70 7.36 5.43 -13.88
C GLU A 70 7.95 6.29 -12.76
N PHE A 71 7.27 7.37 -12.38
CA PHE A 71 7.64 8.22 -11.24
C PHE A 71 7.83 7.40 -9.95
N PHE A 72 6.98 6.40 -9.73
CA PHE A 72 6.98 5.57 -8.53
C PHE A 72 8.00 4.43 -8.57
N LEU A 73 8.72 4.22 -9.68
CA LEU A 73 9.83 3.23 -9.73
C LEU A 73 10.99 3.62 -8.80
N SER A 74 11.10 4.91 -8.48
CA SER A 74 12.12 5.46 -7.58
C SER A 74 11.64 5.60 -6.14
N LEU A 75 10.47 5.06 -5.80
CA LEU A 75 9.92 5.16 -4.46
C LEU A 75 10.80 4.39 -3.46
N ASP A 76 11.24 5.09 -2.41
CA ASP A 76 11.96 4.47 -1.30
C ASP A 76 11.11 3.37 -0.65
N GLU A 77 11.74 2.24 -0.34
CA GLU A 77 11.07 1.05 0.19
C GLU A 77 10.36 1.33 1.52
N LYS A 78 10.99 2.08 2.45
CA LYS A 78 10.38 2.39 3.75
C LYS A 78 9.16 3.28 3.58
N LEU A 79 9.22 4.23 2.66
CA LEU A 79 8.09 5.08 2.31
C LEU A 79 6.97 4.27 1.66
N GLY A 80 7.30 3.35 0.74
CA GLY A 80 6.36 2.44 0.10
C GLY A 80 5.61 1.56 1.10
N VAL A 81 6.32 0.93 2.05
CA VAL A 81 5.72 0.12 3.12
C VAL A 81 4.76 0.97 3.98
N LYS A 82 5.14 2.21 4.30
CA LYS A 82 4.29 3.13 5.06
C LYS A 82 3.01 3.48 4.31
N ILE A 83 3.12 3.86 3.03
CA ILE A 83 1.97 4.18 2.18
C ILE A 83 1.03 2.98 2.04
N LEU A 84 1.58 1.78 1.83
CA LEU A 84 0.79 0.55 1.77
C LEU A 84 0.03 0.31 3.08
N SER A 85 0.73 0.40 4.22
CA SER A 85 0.12 0.21 5.54
C SER A 85 -1.02 1.21 5.78
N ASP A 86 -0.78 2.49 5.53
CA ASP A 86 -1.78 3.55 5.69
C ASP A 86 -2.99 3.32 4.74
N PHE A 87 -2.73 2.91 3.49
CA PHE A 87 -3.79 2.55 2.54
C PHE A 87 -4.66 1.41 3.05
N PHE A 88 -4.07 0.31 3.51
CA PHE A 88 -4.83 -0.82 4.05
C PHE A 88 -5.59 -0.43 5.31
N LEU A 89 -4.94 0.22 6.28
CA LEU A 89 -5.57 0.66 7.52
C LEU A 89 -6.78 1.56 7.24
N SER A 90 -6.69 2.50 6.28
CA SER A 90 -7.81 3.37 5.90
C SER A 90 -9.01 2.64 5.27
N ARG A 91 -8.81 1.40 4.81
CA ARG A 91 -9.83 0.58 4.13
C ARG A 91 -10.31 -0.61 4.97
N ILE A 92 -9.64 -0.91 6.09
CA ILE A 92 -10.02 -1.98 7.01
C ILE A 92 -11.41 -1.77 7.60
N GLU A 93 -11.83 -0.52 7.86
CA GLU A 93 -13.19 -0.24 8.36
C GLU A 93 -14.31 -0.63 7.36
N ASN A 94 -14.00 -0.77 6.07
CA ASN A 94 -14.94 -1.19 5.03
C ASN A 94 -14.80 -2.66 4.59
N TYR A 95 -13.77 -3.37 5.05
CA TYR A 95 -13.50 -4.76 4.70
C TYR A 95 -13.22 -5.57 5.96
N SER A 96 -14.27 -6.14 6.55
CA SER A 96 -14.18 -7.10 7.66
C SER A 96 -13.26 -8.30 7.39
N GLU A 97 -12.97 -8.62 6.12
CA GLU A 97 -11.98 -9.64 5.73
C GLU A 97 -10.51 -9.20 5.85
N LEU A 98 -10.19 -7.90 5.84
CA LEU A 98 -8.81 -7.37 5.91
C LEU A 98 -8.29 -7.24 7.35
N LEU A 99 -9.18 -7.10 8.33
CA LEU A 99 -8.85 -7.11 9.76
C LEU A 99 -8.16 -8.42 10.17
N ASN A 100 -8.66 -9.54 9.64
CA ASN A 100 -8.07 -10.88 9.82
C ASN A 100 -6.68 -11.03 9.17
N LEU A 101 -6.38 -10.25 8.13
CA LEU A 101 -5.06 -10.24 7.48
C LEU A 101 -4.05 -9.38 8.25
N TRP A 102 -4.51 -8.28 8.84
CA TRP A 102 -3.67 -7.41 9.67
C TRP A 102 -3.28 -8.06 11.00
N GLU A 103 -4.22 -8.69 11.71
CA GLU A 103 -3.93 -9.41 12.96
C GLU A 103 -2.89 -10.53 12.76
N LYS A 104 -2.98 -11.26 11.64
CA LYS A 104 -2.01 -12.31 11.28
C LYS A 104 -0.63 -11.74 10.89
N LEU A 105 -0.60 -10.57 10.25
CA LEU A 105 0.64 -9.85 9.93
C LEU A 105 1.34 -9.34 11.19
N GLU A 106 0.58 -8.81 12.15
CA GLU A 106 1.10 -8.31 13.42
C GLU A 106 1.68 -9.46 14.27
N GLU A 107 0.96 -10.58 14.39
CA GLU A 107 1.46 -11.81 15.05
C GLU A 107 2.75 -12.34 14.41
N SER A 108 2.82 -12.34 13.07
CA SER A 108 3.99 -12.83 12.34
C SER A 108 5.20 -11.92 12.53
N SER A 109 5.01 -10.59 12.60
CA SER A 109 6.09 -9.64 12.85
C SER A 109 6.65 -9.76 14.28
N GLN A 110 5.81 -10.05 15.27
CA GLN A 110 6.23 -10.24 16.65
C GLN A 110 7.01 -11.54 16.85
N LYS A 111 6.61 -12.62 16.15
CA LYS A 111 7.37 -13.89 16.14
C LYS A 111 8.75 -13.73 15.51
N LEU A 112 8.84 -12.99 14.40
CA LEU A 112 10.13 -12.68 13.76
C LEU A 112 11.05 -11.86 14.67
N LYS A 113 10.51 -10.85 15.37
CA LYS A 113 11.28 -10.06 16.35
C LYS A 113 11.82 -10.91 17.51
N LYS A 114 11.05 -11.88 18.01
CA LYS A 114 11.54 -12.80 19.06
C LYS A 114 12.69 -13.68 18.60
N ASN A 115 12.63 -14.19 17.37
CA ASN A 115 13.67 -15.07 16.83
C ASN A 115 14.99 -14.35 16.46
N PHE A 116 14.97 -13.03 16.27
CA PHE A 116 16.18 -12.24 16.00
C PHE A 116 16.85 -11.65 17.25
N LEU A 117 16.17 -11.71 18.42
CA LEU A 117 16.66 -11.21 19.71
C LEU A 117 16.96 -12.34 20.72
N SER A 118 16.88 -13.60 20.27
CA SER A 118 17.29 -14.80 21.01
C SER A 118 18.61 -15.30 20.44
#